data_AF-A0A222SRU6-F1
#
_entry.id   AF-A0A222SRU6-F1
#
_cell.length_a   1.000
_cell.length_b   1.000
_cell.length_c   1.000
_cell.angle_alpha   90.00
_cell.angle_beta   90.00
_cell.angle_gamma   90.00
#
_symmetry.space_group_name_H-M   'P 1'
#
loop_
_entity.id
_entity.type
_entity.pdbx_description
1 polymer ?
#
loop_
_entity_poly.entity_id
_entity_poly.type
_entity_poly.pdbx_seq_one_letter_code
_entity_poly.pdbx_strand_id
1 'polypeptide(L)'
;MPAGYKHFFKLDSAKKVSGNTVVRVTPQTCKVNTENDEDVVYTPSGAARSLGFASGASVKVLRDTTTVKVAPKWLVNHELTNTPYFHYRVNGQNQITAMQEIYHP
;
A
#
# COMPACT_ATOMS: atom_id res chain seq x y z
N MET A 1 5.97 8.55 8.94
CA MET A 1 5.61 7.13 8.64
C MET A 1 5.52 6.35 9.95
N PRO A 2 4.62 5.35 10.07
CA PRO A 2 4.57 4.51 11.27
C PRO A 2 5.89 3.74 11.44
N ALA A 3 6.36 3.59 12.69
CA ALA A 3 7.69 3.06 13.01
C ALA A 3 7.95 1.70 12.35
N GLY A 4 8.89 1.63 11.40
CA GLY A 4 9.31 0.42 10.70
C GLY A 4 8.75 0.24 9.28
N TYR A 5 7.82 1.09 8.82
CA TYR A 5 7.46 1.17 7.40
C TYR A 5 8.54 1.91 6.63
N LYS A 6 8.96 1.36 5.48
CA LYS A 6 10.14 1.85 4.75
C LYS A 6 9.83 2.39 3.36
N HIS A 7 8.64 2.13 2.84
CA HIS A 7 8.33 2.35 1.44
C HIS A 7 6.89 2.81 1.22
N PHE A 8 6.67 3.44 0.07
CA PHE A 8 5.39 3.91 -0.42
C PHE A 8 5.12 3.37 -1.82
N PHE A 9 3.86 3.07 -2.11
CA PHE A 9 3.42 2.81 -3.46
C PHE A 9 1.99 3.27 -3.71
N LYS A 10 1.64 3.35 -4.99
CA LYS A 10 0.28 3.26 -5.48
C LYS A 10 -0.05 1.79 -5.77
N LEU A 11 -1.18 1.30 -5.26
CA LEU A 11 -1.74 0.00 -5.60
C LEU A 11 -2.43 0.13 -6.95
N ASP A 12 -1.91 -0.54 -7.97
CA ASP A 12 -2.50 -0.52 -9.31
C ASP A 12 -3.57 -1.60 -9.46
N SER A 13 -3.35 -2.78 -8.86
CA SER A 13 -4.32 -3.88 -8.85
C SER A 13 -3.91 -4.97 -7.86
N ALA A 14 -4.86 -5.84 -7.48
CA ALA A 14 -4.62 -7.07 -6.74
C ALA A 14 -5.25 -8.25 -7.49
N LYS A 15 -4.54 -9.38 -7.55
CA LYS A 15 -5.04 -10.60 -8.21
C LYS A 15 -4.57 -11.87 -7.52
N LYS A 16 -5.26 -12.97 -7.80
CA LYS A 16 -4.85 -14.32 -7.36
C LYS A 16 -3.94 -14.96 -8.41
N VAL A 17 -2.76 -15.43 -7.99
CA VAL A 17 -1.79 -16.15 -8.82
C VAL A 17 -1.38 -17.43 -8.08
N SER A 18 -1.68 -18.59 -8.67
CA SER A 18 -1.37 -19.91 -8.09
C SER A 18 -1.76 -20.04 -6.60
N GLY A 19 -2.96 -19.56 -6.25
CA GLY A 19 -3.46 -19.60 -4.86
C GLY A 19 -3.10 -18.38 -4.00
N ASN A 20 -2.07 -17.63 -4.37
CA ASN A 20 -1.54 -16.51 -3.59
C ASN A 20 -2.09 -15.16 -4.06
N THR A 21 -2.20 -14.20 -3.13
CA THR A 21 -2.50 -12.81 -3.48
C THR A 21 -1.23 -12.11 -3.93
N VAL A 22 -1.29 -11.48 -5.10
CA VAL A 22 -0.21 -10.67 -5.67
C VAL A 22 -0.77 -9.30 -6.02
N VAL A 23 -0.07 -8.24 -5.61
CA VAL A 23 -0.42 -6.86 -5.94
C VAL A 23 0.55 -6.31 -6.98
N ARG A 24 0.02 -5.57 -7.95
CA ARG A 24 0.83 -4.73 -8.82
C ARG A 24 0.88 -3.33 -8.22
N VAL A 25 2.08 -2.82 -8.05
CA VAL A 25 2.32 -1.56 -7.37
C VAL A 25 3.30 -0.69 -8.14
N THR A 26 3.10 0.62 -8.10
CA THR A 26 4.05 1.60 -8.62
C THR A 26 4.72 2.29 -7.43
N PRO A 27 6.04 2.12 -7.22
CA PRO A 27 6.76 2.79 -6.14
C PRO A 27 6.57 4.31 -6.22
N GLN A 28 6.35 4.95 -5.08
CA GLN A 28 6.15 6.38 -5.00
C GLN A 28 7.18 7.00 -4.05
N THR A 29 7.53 8.26 -4.31
CA THR A 29 8.01 9.19 -3.29
C THR A 29 6.86 10.08 -2.86
N CYS A 30 6.80 10.38 -1.57
CA CYS A 30 5.84 11.27 -0.96
C CYS A 30 6.60 12.51 -0.50
N LYS A 31 6.28 13.68 -1.06
CA LYS A 31 6.85 14.97 -0.62
C LYS A 31 5.72 15.85 -0.13
N VAL A 32 5.81 16.26 1.14
CA VAL A 32 4.93 17.27 1.71
C VAL A 32 5.34 18.62 1.12
N ASN A 33 4.38 19.36 0.57
CA ASN A 33 4.63 20.75 0.22
C ASN A 33 4.57 21.59 1.49
N THR A 34 5.67 22.22 1.86
CA THR A 34 5.75 23.06 3.07
C THR A 34 5.31 24.50 2.80
N GLU A 35 4.97 24.84 1.55
CA GLU A 35 4.44 26.16 1.18
C GLU A 35 2.92 26.21 1.25
N ASN A 36 2.24 25.05 1.16
CA ASN A 36 0.85 24.88 1.54
C ASN A 36 0.72 23.59 2.36
N ASP A 37 0.59 23.72 3.68
CA ASP A 37 0.65 22.63 4.67
C ASP A 37 -0.40 21.49 4.50
N GLU A 38 -1.14 21.49 3.40
CA GLU A 38 -2.20 20.54 3.06
C GLU A 38 -1.88 19.67 1.84
N ASP A 39 -1.00 20.08 0.92
CA ASP A 39 -0.73 19.27 -0.29
C ASP A 39 0.45 18.31 -0.13
N VAL A 40 0.18 17.06 -0.48
CA VAL A 40 1.19 16.01 -0.61
C VAL A 40 1.24 15.54 -2.04
N VAL A 41 2.43 15.64 -2.65
CA VAL A 41 2.65 15.18 -4.03
C VAL A 41 3.23 13.77 -4.00
N TYR A 42 2.54 12.85 -4.68
CA TYR A 42 2.99 11.50 -4.96
C TYR A 42 3.63 11.43 -6.35
N THR A 43 4.93 11.18 -6.38
CA THR A 43 5.68 11.05 -7.64
C THR A 43 6.18 9.62 -7.82
N PRO A 44 5.93 8.97 -8.97
CA PRO A 44 6.47 7.65 -9.25
C PRO A 44 8.00 7.67 -9.15
N SER A 45 8.56 6.78 -8.33
CA SER A 45 10.00 6.69 -8.09
C SER A 45 10.66 5.52 -8.84
N GLY A 46 9.87 4.73 -9.57
CA GLY A 46 10.37 3.62 -10.36
C GLY A 46 9.25 2.90 -11.13
N ALA A 47 9.64 1.85 -11.85
CA ALA A 47 8.71 1.04 -12.64
C ALA A 47 7.73 0.25 -11.75
N ALA A 48 6.54 -0.02 -12.30
CA ALA A 48 5.55 -0.87 -11.67
C ALA A 48 6.08 -2.31 -11.50
N ARG A 49 5.82 -2.90 -10.33
CA ARG A 49 6.29 -4.25 -9.96
C ARG A 49 5.20 -5.05 -9.27
N SER A 50 5.32 -6.37 -9.36
CA SER A 50 4.42 -7.31 -8.69
C SER A 50 5.04 -7.77 -7.37
N LEU A 51 4.29 -7.66 -6.27
CA LEU A 51 4.71 -8.12 -4.94
C LEU A 51 3.70 -9.13 -4.40
N GLY A 52 4.21 -10.23 -3.84
CA GLY A 52 3.42 -11.17 -3.05
C GLY A 52 3.37 -10.78 -1.58
N PHE A 53 2.49 -11.42 -0.82
CA PHE A 53 2.42 -11.29 0.64
C PHE A 53 3.16 -12.45 1.31
N ALA A 54 3.88 -12.15 2.39
CA ALA A 54 4.42 -13.17 3.28
C ALA A 54 3.27 -13.82 4.09
N SER A 55 3.51 -15.02 4.60
CA SER A 55 2.57 -15.66 5.52
C SER A 55 2.35 -14.78 6.76
N GLY A 56 1.08 -14.61 7.18
CA GLY A 56 0.71 -13.78 8.32
C GLY A 56 0.79 -12.27 8.07
N ALA A 57 0.99 -11.81 6.83
CA ALA A 57 1.06 -10.39 6.53
C ALA A 57 -0.18 -9.62 7.01
N SER A 58 0.04 -8.44 7.60
CA SER A 58 -1.04 -7.57 8.07
C SER A 58 -1.38 -6.53 7.01
N VAL A 59 -2.64 -6.47 6.59
CA VAL A 59 -3.14 -5.41 5.71
C VAL A 59 -4.14 -4.56 6.48
N LYS A 60 -3.98 -3.24 6.40
CA LYS A 60 -4.90 -2.26 6.95
C LYS A 60 -5.37 -1.35 5.82
N VAL A 61 -6.68 -1.23 5.65
CA VAL A 61 -7.31 -0.35 4.65
C VAL A 61 -8.12 0.71 5.37
N LEU A 62 -8.35 1.84 4.72
CA LEU A 62 -9.18 2.90 5.29
C LEU A 62 -10.66 2.54 5.16
N ARG A 63 -11.40 2.91 6.20
CA ARG A 63 -12.84 2.97 6.22
C ARG A 63 -13.20 4.30 6.86
N ASP A 64 -13.72 5.20 6.03
CA ASP A 64 -13.92 6.60 6.35
C ASP A 64 -12.58 7.25 6.77
N THR A 65 -12.41 7.57 8.05
CA THR A 65 -11.19 8.17 8.62
C THR A 65 -10.36 7.20 9.46
N THR A 66 -10.79 5.94 9.58
CA THR A 66 -10.13 4.93 10.43
C THR A 66 -9.54 3.80 9.60
N THR A 67 -8.61 3.02 10.18
CA THR A 67 -8.07 1.83 9.50
C THR A 67 -8.68 0.55 10.06
N VAL A 68 -9.05 -0.38 9.17
CA VAL A 68 -9.54 -1.72 9.53
C VAL A 68 -8.57 -2.78 9.02
N LYS A 69 -8.36 -3.84 9.81
CA LYS A 69 -7.49 -4.95 9.42
C LYS A 69 -8.24 -5.89 8.48
N VAL A 70 -7.64 -6.19 7.33
CA VAL A 70 -8.17 -7.13 6.34
C VAL A 70 -7.14 -8.19 6.00
N ALA A 71 -7.60 -9.32 5.46
CA ALA A 71 -6.71 -10.32 4.89
C ALA A 71 -6.22 -9.85 3.51
N PRO A 72 -5.01 -10.22 3.04
CA PRO A 72 -4.54 -9.86 1.70
C PRO A 72 -5.53 -10.20 0.57
N LYS A 73 -6.19 -11.36 0.66
CA LYS A 73 -7.21 -11.80 -0.31
C LYS A 73 -8.39 -10.84 -0.46
N TRP A 74 -8.65 -10.01 0.54
CA TRP A 74 -9.73 -9.02 0.52
C TRP A 74 -9.49 -8.00 -0.60
N LEU A 75 -8.24 -7.56 -0.82
CA LEU A 75 -7.86 -6.60 -1.85
C LEU A 75 -8.21 -7.04 -3.27
N VAL A 76 -8.32 -8.36 -3.52
CA VAL A 76 -8.65 -8.91 -4.84
C VAL A 76 -10.12 -8.67 -5.20
N ASN A 77 -11.00 -8.65 -4.19
CA ASN A 77 -12.45 -8.63 -4.38
C ASN A 77 -13.09 -7.30 -3.99
N HIS A 78 -12.30 -6.30 -3.60
CA HIS A 78 -12.80 -5.03 -3.08
C HIS A 78 -12.09 -3.86 -3.74
N GLU A 79 -12.88 -2.86 -4.12
CA GLU A 79 -12.40 -1.58 -4.60
C GLU A 79 -12.08 -0.67 -3.41
N LEU A 80 -11.01 0.10 -3.52
CA LEU A 80 -10.61 1.07 -2.50
C LEU A 80 -11.35 2.38 -2.76
N THR A 81 -12.08 2.88 -1.76
CA THR A 81 -12.96 4.04 -1.90
C THR A 81 -12.26 5.38 -1.80
N ASN A 82 -11.10 5.44 -1.12
CA ASN A 82 -10.41 6.69 -0.81
C ASN A 82 -9.24 6.94 -1.76
N THR A 83 -8.07 6.39 -1.45
CA THR A 83 -6.88 6.52 -2.29
C THR A 83 -6.12 5.21 -2.33
N PRO A 84 -5.60 4.79 -3.49
CA PRO A 84 -4.85 3.54 -3.58
C PRO A 84 -3.41 3.68 -3.08
N TYR A 85 -3.10 4.59 -2.16
CA TYR A 85 -1.74 4.80 -1.66
C TYR A 85 -1.50 4.08 -0.34
N PHE A 86 -0.35 3.41 -0.23
CA PHE A 86 -0.02 2.59 0.93
C PHE A 86 1.41 2.80 1.40
N HIS A 87 1.59 2.76 2.72
CA HIS A 87 2.87 2.40 3.31
C HIS A 87 3.00 0.87 3.36
N TYR A 88 4.20 0.35 3.13
CA TYR A 88 4.47 -1.08 3.31
C TYR A 88 5.84 -1.43 3.89
N ARG A 89 5.95 -2.69 4.33
CA ARG A 89 7.18 -3.36 4.74
C ARG A 89 7.34 -4.64 3.93
N VAL A 90 8.59 -4.99 3.64
CA VAL A 90 8.94 -6.28 3.02
C VAL A 90 9.93 -7.05 3.88
N ASN A 91 9.94 -8.37 3.74
CA ASN A 91 11.00 -9.24 4.25
C ASN A 91 12.20 -9.29 3.28
N GLY A 92 13.23 -10.06 3.63
CA GLY A 92 14.42 -10.27 2.78
C GLY A 92 14.16 -10.96 1.44
N GLN A 93 12.94 -11.45 1.20
CA GLN A 93 12.48 -12.08 -0.05
C GLN A 93 11.59 -11.15 -0.88
N ASN A 94 11.55 -9.85 -0.55
CA ASN A 94 10.68 -8.86 -1.19
C ASN A 94 9.17 -9.17 -1.11
N GLN A 95 8.74 -9.89 -0.08
CA GLN A 95 7.32 -10.16 0.17
C GLN A 95 6.77 -9.16 1.20
N ILE A 96 5.56 -8.67 0.98
CA ILE A 96 4.89 -7.73 1.87
C ILE A 96 4.58 -8.42 3.20
N THR A 97 5.07 -7.86 4.31
CA THR A 97 4.78 -8.32 5.68
C THR A 97 3.79 -7.43 6.41
N ALA A 98 3.73 -6.15 6.05
CA ALA A 98 2.75 -5.21 6.56
C ALA A 98 2.43 -4.16 5.48
N MET A 99 1.16 -3.80 5.36
CA MET A 99 0.65 -2.83 4.40
C MET A 99 -0.47 -2.02 5.07
N GLN A 100 -0.44 -0.69 4.93
CA GLN A 100 -1.43 0.21 5.50
C GLN A 100 -1.75 1.33 4.53
N GLU A 101 -3.05 1.50 4.23
CA GLU A 101 -3.56 2.58 3.38
C GLU A 101 -3.36 3.94 4.07
N ILE A 102 -3.06 4.95 3.26
CA ILE A 102 -2.74 6.31 3.70
C ILE A 102 -3.98 7.17 3.55
N TYR A 103 -4.38 7.83 4.64
CA TYR A 103 -5.45 8.82 4.60
C TYR A 103 -4.84 10.15 4.20
N HIS A 104 -5.36 10.74 3.12
CA HIS A 104 -5.17 12.14 2.81
C HIS A 104 -6.54 12.82 2.89
N PRO A 105 -6.72 13.80 3.79
CA PRO A 105 -7.90 14.66 3.79
C PRO A 105 -8.00 15.50 2.52
#